data_AF-A0A3L9M7H2-F1
#
_entry.id   AF-A0A3L9M7H2-F1
#
_cell.length_a   1.000
_cell.length_b   1.000
_cell.length_c   1.000
_cell.angle_alpha   90.00
_cell.angle_beta   90.00
_cell.angle_gamma   90.00
#
_symmetry.space_group_name_H-M   'P 1'
#
loop_
_entity.id
_entity.type
_entity.pdbx_description
1 polymer ?
#
loop_
_entity_poly.entity_id
_entity_poly.type
_entity_poly.pdbx_seq_one_letter_code
_entity_poly.pdbx_strand_id
1 'polypeptide(L)'
;MKYIIFFLILFCFNPLLAQLPDLKPKIEYTVNENLINLHPTVLNSDEIVYELNYLFLVIKQGKTGNLSNQKQEGKFVIKGNEKQILSEMKLNFNDDDKMKAYLFIRDENNNKLISKDSLVLNYSSANQLKNSLDNYYNQVESNQNEFVIRGLVTDHTKSKLGKDFFDIFYNSYNLLDQKYPFLIEIYEFPPQGRNSKVEIYVEDKVLATFMLNPSEEYLKELNSYIFRQLINYDKNRKIINTY
;
A
#
# COMPACT_ATOMS: atom_id res chain seq x y z
N MET A 1 -4.39 14.30 -62.51
CA MET A 1 -4.88 14.63 -61.15
C MET A 1 -5.62 13.44 -60.53
N LYS A 2 -4.92 12.43 -60.02
CA LYS A 2 -5.56 11.30 -59.31
C LYS A 2 -4.71 10.66 -58.19
N TYR A 3 -3.54 11.24 -57.89
CA TYR A 3 -2.61 10.74 -56.87
C TYR A 3 -2.21 11.79 -55.83
N ILE A 4 -3.01 12.84 -55.65
CA ILE A 4 -2.76 13.91 -54.65
C ILE A 4 -3.70 13.79 -53.44
N ILE A 5 -4.62 12.82 -53.43
CA ILE A 5 -5.61 12.64 -52.35
C ILE A 5 -5.23 11.51 -51.37
N PHE A 6 -4.07 10.86 -51.54
CA PHE A 6 -3.68 9.71 -50.69
C PHE A 6 -2.61 10.00 -49.65
N PHE A 7 -2.18 11.26 -49.46
CA PHE A 7 -1.06 11.60 -48.57
C PHE A 7 -1.44 12.44 -47.34
N LEU A 8 -2.70 12.44 -46.92
CA LEU A 8 -3.19 13.32 -45.84
C LEU A 8 -3.97 12.60 -44.71
N ILE A 9 -3.72 11.30 -44.50
CA ILE A 9 -4.37 10.52 -43.41
C ILE A 9 -3.33 9.90 -42.43
N LEU A 10 -2.03 10.19 -42.60
CA LEU A 10 -0.96 9.59 -41.78
C LEU A 10 -0.38 10.50 -40.68
N PHE A 11 -1.01 11.64 -40.41
CA PHE A 11 -0.66 12.50 -39.28
C PHE A 11 -1.80 12.52 -38.25
N CYS A 12 -1.44 12.40 -36.98
CA CYS A 12 -2.28 12.55 -35.78
C CYS A 12 -2.77 11.27 -35.05
N PHE A 13 -1.95 10.22 -34.99
CA PHE A 13 -1.96 9.34 -33.81
C PHE A 13 -0.66 9.54 -33.02
N ASN A 14 -0.49 10.73 -32.43
CA ASN A 14 0.38 10.85 -31.27
C ASN A 14 -0.43 10.29 -30.10
N PRO A 15 -0.04 9.17 -29.47
CA PRO A 15 -0.61 8.83 -28.17
C PRO A 15 -0.22 9.99 -27.25
N LEU A 16 -1.21 10.78 -26.85
CA LEU A 16 -1.05 11.74 -25.77
C LEU A 16 -0.54 10.94 -24.58
N LEU A 17 0.74 11.07 -24.24
CA LEU A 17 1.28 10.48 -23.03
C LEU A 17 0.55 11.18 -21.88
N ALA A 18 -0.43 10.50 -21.30
CA ALA A 18 -1.04 10.96 -20.06
C ALA A 18 0.08 11.10 -19.03
N GLN A 19 0.34 12.32 -18.58
CA GLN A 19 1.28 12.58 -17.51
C GLN A 19 0.80 11.84 -16.26
N LEU A 20 1.66 11.00 -15.69
CA LEU A 20 1.36 10.36 -14.40
C LEU A 20 1.28 11.46 -13.34
N PRO A 21 0.31 11.40 -12.41
CA PRO A 21 0.19 12.40 -11.35
C PRO A 21 1.50 12.53 -10.54
N ASP A 22 2.02 13.76 -10.38
CA ASP A 22 3.16 14.10 -9.52
C ASP A 22 2.68 14.34 -8.08
N LEU A 23 2.32 13.23 -7.43
CA LEU A 23 1.93 13.20 -6.03
C LEU A 23 3.10 12.75 -5.16
N LYS A 24 3.44 13.59 -4.18
CA LYS A 24 4.53 13.38 -3.22
C LYS A 24 3.95 13.08 -1.83
N PRO A 25 3.59 11.82 -1.54
CA PRO A 25 3.19 11.41 -0.20
C PRO A 25 4.38 11.51 0.77
N LYS A 26 4.08 11.81 2.03
CA LYS A 26 5.07 11.87 3.09
C LYS A 26 4.45 11.57 4.45
N ILE A 27 5.06 10.67 5.21
CA ILE A 27 4.68 10.37 6.59
C ILE A 27 5.47 11.29 7.51
N GLU A 28 4.81 12.34 8.01
CA GLU A 28 5.37 13.25 9.01
C GLU A 28 5.05 12.74 10.42
N TYR A 29 5.87 13.06 11.41
CA TYR A 29 5.65 12.59 12.76
C TYR A 29 6.16 13.57 13.83
N THR A 30 5.56 13.48 15.01
CA THR A 30 6.04 14.15 16.22
C THR A 30 6.12 13.14 17.36
N VAL A 31 7.17 13.24 18.18
CA VAL A 31 7.36 12.36 19.35
C VAL A 31 7.34 13.19 20.62
N ASN A 32 6.39 12.88 21.49
CA ASN A 32 6.24 13.50 22.80
C ASN A 32 6.26 12.39 23.85
N GLU A 33 7.41 12.25 24.51
CA GLU A 33 7.63 11.20 25.51
C GLU A 33 7.36 9.80 24.91
N ASN A 34 6.38 9.08 25.45
CA ASN A 34 6.01 7.74 25.00
C ASN A 34 4.89 7.74 23.96
N LEU A 35 4.57 8.91 23.39
CA LEU A 35 3.54 9.05 22.35
C LEU A 35 4.17 9.52 21.05
N ILE A 36 3.91 8.77 19.98
CA ILE A 36 4.18 9.21 18.62
C ILE A 36 2.86 9.60 17.94
N ASN A 37 2.87 10.75 17.29
CA ASN A 37 1.78 11.20 16.46
C ASN A 37 2.23 11.20 15.00
N LEU A 38 1.52 10.46 14.17
CA LEU A 38 1.82 10.29 12.75
C LEU A 38 0.81 11.09 11.91
N HIS A 39 1.33 11.84 10.96
CA HIS A 39 0.59 12.69 10.03
C HIS A 39 0.94 12.28 8.59
N PRO A 40 0.25 11.31 7.99
CA PRO A 40 0.35 11.06 6.57
C PRO A 40 -0.12 12.30 5.78
N THR A 41 0.75 12.80 4.92
CA THR A 41 0.50 13.97 4.07
C THR A 41 0.73 13.64 2.61
N VAL A 42 0.20 14.46 1.72
CA VAL A 42 0.49 14.40 0.29
C VAL A 42 0.58 15.81 -0.26
N LEU A 43 1.62 16.07 -1.07
CA LEU A 43 1.76 17.27 -1.87
C LEU A 43 1.44 16.94 -3.32
N ASN A 44 0.46 17.62 -3.89
CA ASN A 44 0.22 17.62 -5.32
C ASN A 44 1.07 18.70 -5.98
N SER A 45 2.06 18.29 -6.77
CA SER A 45 2.95 19.22 -7.47
C SER A 45 2.47 19.60 -8.87
N ASP A 46 1.37 19.00 -9.32
CA ASP A 46 0.71 19.37 -10.57
C ASP A 46 -0.28 20.52 -10.34
N GLU A 47 -0.81 21.07 -11.43
CA GLU A 47 -1.90 22.07 -11.40
C GLU A 47 -3.31 21.43 -11.42
N ILE A 48 -3.38 20.11 -11.58
CA ILE A 48 -4.63 19.34 -11.77
C ILE A 48 -5.22 18.93 -10.42
N VAL A 49 -6.56 18.92 -10.31
CA VAL A 49 -7.28 18.40 -9.14
C VAL A 49 -7.48 16.88 -9.30
N TYR A 50 -7.24 16.12 -8.22
CA TYR A 50 -7.43 14.66 -8.22
C TYR A 50 -8.40 14.20 -7.13
N GLU A 51 -9.22 13.21 -7.47
CA GLU A 51 -10.06 12.44 -6.53
C GLU A 51 -9.40 11.09 -6.26
N LEU A 52 -9.02 10.86 -5.01
CA LEU A 52 -8.09 9.81 -4.62
C LEU A 52 -8.57 9.09 -3.37
N ASN A 53 -7.97 7.95 -3.09
CA ASN A 53 -8.04 7.34 -1.76
C ASN A 53 -6.65 7.02 -1.22
N TYR A 54 -6.57 6.86 0.10
CA TYR A 54 -5.35 6.47 0.77
C TYR A 54 -5.55 5.26 1.67
N LEU A 55 -4.47 4.51 1.86
CA LEU A 55 -4.31 3.55 2.94
C LEU A 55 -3.06 3.91 3.74
N PHE A 56 -3.24 4.22 5.01
CA PHE A 56 -2.17 4.42 5.98
C PHE A 56 -2.13 3.22 6.92
N LEU A 57 -1.02 2.48 6.91
CA LEU A 57 -0.83 1.27 7.70
C LEU A 57 0.40 1.43 8.60
N VAL A 58 0.26 1.13 9.88
CA VAL A 58 1.37 1.15 10.83
C VAL A 58 1.44 -0.19 11.54
N ILE A 59 2.65 -0.73 11.53
CA ILE A 59 2.97 -1.93 12.28
C ILE A 59 3.98 -1.57 13.35
N LYS A 60 3.68 -1.98 14.57
CA LYS A 60 4.55 -1.84 15.72
C LYS A 60 4.92 -3.22 16.26
N GLN A 61 6.20 -3.43 16.50
CA GLN A 61 6.73 -4.58 17.21
C GLN A 61 7.20 -4.12 18.59
N GLY A 62 6.58 -4.67 19.64
CA GLY A 62 7.01 -4.43 21.02
C GLY A 62 8.21 -5.29 21.42
N LYS A 63 8.77 -5.01 22.60
CA LYS A 63 9.94 -5.71 23.17
C LYS A 63 9.83 -7.25 23.19
N THR A 64 8.64 -7.78 23.46
CA THR A 64 8.36 -9.23 23.51
C THR A 64 8.22 -9.88 22.14
N GLY A 65 8.33 -9.11 21.05
CA GLY A 65 8.11 -9.55 19.68
C GLY A 65 6.66 -9.48 19.22
N ASN A 66 5.72 -9.08 20.09
CA ASN A 66 4.31 -8.92 19.75
C ASN A 66 4.14 -7.86 18.66
N LEU A 67 3.42 -8.22 17.59
CA LEU A 67 3.07 -7.32 16.49
C LEU A 67 1.67 -6.75 16.71
N SER A 68 1.53 -5.44 16.57
CA SER A 68 0.24 -4.76 16.47
C SER A 68 0.18 -4.00 15.16
N ASN A 69 -0.93 -4.17 14.44
CA ASN A 69 -1.17 -3.53 13.14
C ASN A 69 -2.35 -2.58 13.29
N GLN A 70 -2.21 -1.34 12.83
CA GLN A 70 -3.29 -0.37 12.78
C GLN A 70 -3.36 0.23 11.39
N LYS A 71 -4.59 0.40 10.89
CA LYS A 71 -4.83 0.98 9.56
C LYS A 71 -5.85 2.10 9.64
N GLN A 72 -5.68 3.09 8.78
CA GLN A 72 -6.64 4.15 8.48
C GLN A 72 -6.73 4.30 6.96
N GLU A 73 -7.93 4.52 6.45
CA GLU A 73 -8.17 4.70 5.02
C GLU A 73 -9.28 5.71 4.81
N GLY A 74 -9.27 6.37 3.65
CA GLY A 74 -10.25 7.38 3.34
C GLY A 74 -10.15 7.89 1.90
N LYS A 75 -11.22 8.51 1.44
CA LYS A 75 -11.26 9.25 0.17
C LYS A 75 -10.94 10.71 0.42
N PHE A 76 -10.30 11.36 -0.54
CA PHE A 76 -9.97 12.77 -0.46
C PHE A 76 -9.87 13.39 -1.86
N VAL A 77 -10.01 14.70 -1.91
CA VAL A 77 -9.79 15.51 -3.12
C VAL A 77 -8.65 16.45 -2.82
N ILE A 78 -7.66 16.51 -3.70
CA ILE A 78 -6.51 17.41 -3.57
C ILE A 78 -6.39 18.31 -4.79
N LYS A 79 -6.27 19.62 -4.57
CA LYS A 79 -6.11 20.60 -5.65
C LYS A 79 -4.66 20.64 -6.13
N GLY A 80 -4.45 21.27 -7.28
CA GLY A 80 -3.11 21.54 -7.78
C GLY A 80 -2.31 22.42 -6.84
N ASN A 81 -1.01 22.13 -6.71
CA ASN A 81 -0.07 22.85 -5.83
C ASN A 81 -0.49 22.90 -4.34
N GLU A 82 -1.29 21.93 -3.89
CA GLU A 82 -1.77 21.84 -2.51
C GLU A 82 -1.03 20.75 -1.73
N LYS A 83 -0.77 21.00 -0.44
CA LYS A 83 -0.37 19.97 0.53
C LYS A 83 -1.52 19.73 1.50
N GLN A 84 -1.88 18.46 1.68
CA GLN A 84 -2.97 18.07 2.56
C GLN A 84 -2.53 17.00 3.57
N ILE A 85 -3.04 17.09 4.80
CA ILE A 85 -2.96 16.02 5.82
C ILE A 85 -4.15 15.09 5.61
N LEU A 86 -3.88 13.79 5.51
CA LEU A 86 -4.88 12.78 5.17
C LEU A 86 -5.56 12.19 6.41
N SER A 87 -4.79 12.00 7.48
CA SER A 87 -5.26 11.50 8.77
C SER A 87 -4.31 11.88 9.89
N GLU A 88 -4.66 11.49 11.11
CA GLU A 88 -3.82 11.60 12.30
C GLU A 88 -3.92 10.30 13.09
N MET A 89 -2.77 9.78 13.55
CA MET A 89 -2.74 8.59 14.37
C MET A 89 -1.74 8.72 15.51
N LYS A 90 -2.28 8.66 16.75
CA LYS A 90 -1.51 8.72 17.98
C LYS A 90 -1.34 7.33 18.56
N LEU A 91 -0.09 6.92 18.77
CA LEU A 91 0.26 5.61 19.28
C LEU A 91 1.20 5.73 20.46
N ASN A 92 1.10 4.77 21.38
CA ASN A 92 2.16 4.56 22.34
C ASN A 92 3.39 4.00 21.63
N PHE A 93 4.55 4.60 21.86
CA PHE A 93 5.86 4.22 21.36
C PHE A 93 6.83 4.27 22.55
N ASN A 94 7.28 3.10 23.03
CA ASN A 94 8.18 2.99 24.20
C ASN A 94 9.58 2.52 23.82
N ASP A 95 10.48 2.49 24.81
CA ASP A 95 11.79 1.86 24.71
C ASP A 95 11.72 0.46 24.08
N ASP A 96 12.66 0.20 23.16
CA ASP A 96 12.77 -1.03 22.35
C ASP A 96 11.65 -1.25 21.30
N ASP A 97 10.62 -0.39 21.24
CA ASP A 97 9.61 -0.50 20.19
C ASP A 97 10.24 -0.20 18.82
N LYS A 98 9.88 -1.03 17.84
CA LYS A 98 10.18 -0.81 16.42
C LYS A 98 8.87 -0.59 15.68
N MET A 99 8.86 0.36 14.78
CA MET A 99 7.67 0.73 14.01
C MET A 99 8.01 0.86 12.53
N LYS A 100 7.11 0.37 11.67
CA LYS A 100 7.12 0.68 10.23
C LYS A 100 5.75 1.16 9.81
N ALA A 101 5.71 2.30 9.16
CA ALA A 101 4.52 2.90 8.59
C ALA A 101 4.60 2.87 7.07
N TYR A 102 3.47 2.68 6.42
CA TYR A 102 3.28 2.73 4.97
C TYR A 102 2.12 3.65 4.64
N LEU A 103 2.30 4.46 3.61
CA LEU A 103 1.25 5.30 3.04
C LEU A 103 1.13 4.99 1.56
N PHE A 104 -0.06 4.58 1.13
CA PHE A 104 -0.38 4.31 -0.27
C PHE A 104 -1.43 5.31 -0.74
N ILE A 105 -1.16 5.97 -1.87
CA ILE A 105 -2.09 6.87 -2.55
C ILE A 105 -2.56 6.19 -3.84
N ARG A 106 -3.87 6.07 -4.02
CA ARG A 106 -4.45 5.34 -5.14
C ARG A 106 -5.54 6.16 -5.82
N ASP A 107 -5.75 5.84 -7.08
CA ASP A 107 -6.90 6.33 -7.84
C ASP A 107 -8.19 5.83 -7.17
N GLU A 108 -9.15 6.73 -6.96
CA GLU A 108 -10.38 6.38 -6.26
C GLU A 108 -11.22 5.35 -7.02
N ASN A 109 -11.24 5.44 -8.35
CA ASN A 109 -12.17 4.70 -9.19
C ASN A 109 -11.76 3.24 -9.36
N ASN A 110 -10.46 2.99 -9.52
CA ASN A 110 -9.93 1.67 -9.84
C ASN A 110 -8.93 1.12 -8.80
N ASN A 111 -8.68 1.83 -7.70
CA ASN A 111 -7.72 1.45 -6.65
C ASN A 111 -6.30 1.18 -7.17
N LYS A 112 -5.93 1.72 -8.33
CA LYS A 112 -4.57 1.61 -8.84
C LYS A 112 -3.63 2.46 -8.00
N LEU A 113 -2.52 1.88 -7.54
CA LEU A 113 -1.49 2.65 -6.85
C LEU A 113 -0.93 3.74 -7.76
N ILE A 114 -0.90 4.97 -7.25
CA ILE A 114 -0.29 6.13 -7.91
C ILE A 114 1.05 6.45 -7.28
N SER A 115 1.12 6.53 -5.95
CA SER A 115 2.33 6.90 -5.22
C SER A 115 2.33 6.30 -3.81
N LYS A 116 3.52 6.14 -3.20
CA LYS A 116 3.66 5.57 -1.85
C LYS A 116 4.82 6.19 -1.08
N ASP A 117 4.74 6.12 0.24
CA ASP A 117 5.83 6.45 1.16
C ASP A 117 5.92 5.37 2.27
N SER A 118 7.09 5.27 2.90
CA SER A 118 7.27 4.41 4.07
C SER A 118 8.25 5.02 5.07
N LEU A 119 7.98 4.79 6.35
CA LEU A 119 8.78 5.31 7.45
C LEU A 119 9.11 4.17 8.41
N VAL A 120 10.40 4.01 8.76
CA VAL A 120 10.86 3.06 9.77
C VAL A 120 11.40 3.84 10.96
N LEU A 121 10.93 3.52 12.16
CA LEU A 121 11.35 4.17 13.40
C LEU A 121 11.75 3.13 14.45
N ASN A 122 12.86 3.40 15.12
CA ASN A 122 13.24 2.76 16.37
C ASN A 122 13.15 3.82 17.48
N TYR A 123 12.58 3.48 18.64
CA TYR A 123 12.36 4.46 19.71
C TYR A 123 13.62 5.24 20.12
N SER A 124 14.75 4.53 20.26
CA SER A 124 16.05 5.13 20.59
C SER A 124 16.51 6.17 19.57
N SER A 125 16.31 5.92 18.28
CA SER A 125 16.66 6.85 17.20
C SER A 125 15.69 8.03 17.13
N ALA A 126 14.39 7.80 17.35
CA ALA A 126 13.38 8.86 17.31
C ALA A 126 13.54 9.86 18.47
N ASN A 127 13.91 9.39 19.66
CA ASN A 127 14.21 10.27 20.80
C ASN A 127 15.53 11.05 20.65
N GLN A 128 16.52 10.51 19.94
CA GLN A 128 17.75 11.26 19.64
C GLN A 128 17.47 12.46 18.73
N LEU A 129 16.57 12.31 17.75
CA LEU A 129 16.14 13.41 16.88
C LEU A 129 15.42 14.54 17.64
N LYS A 130 14.75 14.22 18.76
CA LYS A 130 14.11 15.21 19.65
C LYS A 130 15.11 16.17 20.30
N ASN A 131 16.36 15.72 20.52
CA ASN A 131 17.40 16.54 21.17
C ASN A 131 18.18 17.43 20.19
N SER A 132 17.89 17.34 18.89
CA SER A 132 18.56 18.09 17.82
C SER A 132 17.55 18.91 17.01
N LEU A 133 16.79 19.77 17.69
CA LEU A 133 15.78 20.67 17.10
C LEU A 133 16.35 21.78 16.17
N ASP A 134 17.55 21.60 15.62
CA ASP A 134 18.22 22.59 14.74
C ASP A 134 18.55 22.10 13.32
N ASN A 135 18.29 20.84 12.94
CA ASN A 135 18.57 20.39 11.56
C ASN A 135 17.31 19.92 10.81
N TYR A 136 16.74 20.93 10.18
CA TYR A 136 15.71 20.98 9.16
C TYR A 136 16.12 20.23 7.87
N TYR A 137 15.33 19.21 7.51
CA TYR A 137 15.22 18.52 6.20
C TYR A 137 16.43 17.75 5.62
N ASN A 138 16.16 16.47 5.37
CA ASN A 138 16.83 15.51 4.48
C ASN A 138 17.88 14.58 5.08
N GLN A 139 17.80 13.34 4.58
CA GLN A 139 18.77 12.26 4.68
C GLN A 139 18.82 11.49 6.01
N VAL A 140 17.83 10.62 6.20
CA VAL A 140 18.15 9.28 6.71
C VAL A 140 18.07 8.33 5.52
N GLU A 141 19.13 8.33 4.71
CA GLU A 141 19.47 7.14 3.95
C GLU A 141 19.69 6.02 4.97
N SER A 142 18.69 5.14 5.06
CA SER A 142 18.87 3.69 5.11
C SER A 142 20.21 3.22 5.68
N ASN A 143 20.39 3.36 7.00
CA ASN A 143 21.32 2.49 7.70
C ASN A 143 20.76 1.05 7.60
N GLN A 144 21.42 0.27 6.74
CA GLN A 144 21.02 -1.03 6.21
C GLN A 144 21.11 -2.16 7.25
N ASN A 145 20.27 -2.09 8.28
CA ASN A 145 19.59 -3.30 8.74
C ASN A 145 18.13 -3.10 8.38
N GLU A 146 17.80 -3.45 7.14
CA GLU A 146 16.45 -3.35 6.58
C GLU A 146 15.53 -4.16 7.49
N PHE A 147 14.88 -3.46 8.42
CA PHE A 147 13.91 -4.07 9.33
C PHE A 147 12.70 -4.45 8.48
N VAL A 148 12.72 -5.70 8.02
CA VAL A 148 11.68 -6.26 7.17
C VAL A 148 10.63 -6.92 8.06
N ILE A 149 9.55 -6.20 8.31
CA ILE A 149 8.35 -6.76 8.92
C ILE A 149 7.72 -7.74 7.91
N ARG A 150 7.38 -8.93 8.39
CA ARG A 150 6.78 -10.00 7.59
C ARG A 150 5.35 -10.28 8.05
N GLY A 151 4.57 -10.91 7.17
CA GLY A 151 3.26 -11.44 7.57
C GLY A 151 2.11 -10.45 7.44
N LEU A 152 2.25 -9.47 6.57
CA LEU A 152 1.31 -8.37 6.46
C LEU A 152 0.18 -8.72 5.50
N VAL A 153 -1.04 -8.83 6.04
CA VAL A 153 -2.26 -9.09 5.28
C VAL A 153 -3.34 -8.11 5.72
N THR A 154 -3.99 -7.42 4.77
CA THR A 154 -5.11 -6.52 5.04
C THR A 154 -6.40 -6.98 4.37
N ASP A 155 -7.49 -6.93 5.14
CA ASP A 155 -8.86 -7.25 4.70
C ASP A 155 -9.58 -5.99 4.21
N HIS A 156 -9.98 -5.97 2.94
CA HIS A 156 -10.88 -4.98 2.35
C HIS A 156 -12.09 -5.65 1.69
N THR A 157 -12.49 -6.81 2.22
CA THR A 157 -13.73 -7.49 1.83
C THR A 157 -14.94 -6.81 2.46
N LYS A 158 -16.09 -6.88 1.78
CA LYS A 158 -17.31 -6.15 2.15
C LYS A 158 -18.50 -7.08 2.36
N SER A 159 -18.55 -8.19 1.64
CA SER A 159 -19.61 -9.19 1.78
C SER A 159 -19.21 -10.31 2.72
N LYS A 160 -20.20 -11.07 3.20
CA LYS A 160 -19.96 -12.29 3.98
C LYS A 160 -19.09 -13.29 3.20
N LEU A 161 -19.38 -13.50 1.92
CA LEU A 161 -18.63 -14.44 1.10
C LEU A 161 -17.18 -13.99 0.90
N GLY A 162 -16.94 -12.68 0.75
CA GLY A 162 -15.59 -12.12 0.72
C GLY A 162 -14.87 -12.36 2.05
N LYS A 163 -15.57 -12.13 3.16
CA LYS A 163 -15.02 -12.39 4.50
C LYS A 163 -14.67 -13.86 4.72
N ASP A 164 -15.55 -14.77 4.32
CA ASP A 164 -15.33 -16.21 4.43
C ASP A 164 -14.07 -16.62 3.63
N PHE A 165 -13.89 -16.07 2.42
CA PHE A 165 -12.65 -16.26 1.65
C PHE A 165 -11.42 -15.67 2.37
N PHE A 166 -11.51 -14.45 2.89
CA PHE A 166 -10.43 -13.81 3.63
C PHE A 166 -10.00 -14.67 4.83
N ASP A 167 -10.94 -15.20 5.60
CA ASP A 167 -10.65 -16.03 6.76
C ASP A 167 -9.97 -17.35 6.37
N ILE A 168 -10.42 -18.00 5.28
CA ILE A 168 -9.75 -19.19 4.72
C ILE A 168 -8.29 -18.87 4.34
N PHE A 169 -8.09 -17.76 3.63
CA PHE A 169 -6.76 -17.32 3.22
C PHE A 169 -5.88 -17.00 4.43
N TYR A 170 -6.39 -16.19 5.37
CA TYR A 170 -5.63 -15.74 6.54
C TYR A 170 -5.26 -16.90 7.48
N ASN A 171 -6.16 -17.86 7.67
CA ASN A 171 -5.87 -19.08 8.44
C ASN A 171 -4.75 -19.89 7.76
N SER A 172 -4.86 -20.13 6.46
CA SER A 172 -3.82 -20.82 5.69
C SER A 172 -2.49 -20.07 5.74
N TYR A 173 -2.54 -18.75 5.64
CA TYR A 173 -1.37 -17.88 5.71
C TYR A 173 -0.70 -17.96 7.07
N ASN A 174 -1.48 -17.96 8.16
CA ASN A 174 -0.98 -18.06 9.54
C ASN A 174 -0.32 -19.40 9.84
N LEU A 175 -0.69 -20.48 9.14
CA LEU A 175 -0.04 -21.79 9.26
C LEU A 175 1.33 -21.86 8.56
N LEU A 176 1.69 -20.89 7.71
CA LEU A 176 3.01 -20.88 7.08
C LEU A 176 4.15 -20.68 8.10
N ASP A 177 5.20 -21.49 8.02
CA ASP A 177 6.40 -21.31 8.86
C ASP A 177 7.11 -19.98 8.58
N GLN A 178 7.18 -19.59 7.30
CA GLN A 178 7.82 -18.36 6.87
C GLN A 178 6.80 -17.43 6.23
N LYS A 179 6.64 -16.26 6.85
CA LYS A 179 5.81 -15.19 6.31
C LYS A 179 6.55 -14.37 5.25
N TYR A 180 5.78 -13.77 4.34
CA TYR A 180 6.34 -12.95 3.27
C TYR A 180 6.73 -11.55 3.75
N PRO A 181 7.79 -10.96 3.16
CA PRO A 181 8.33 -9.64 3.50
C PRO A 181 7.61 -8.46 2.81
N PHE A 182 6.36 -8.67 2.38
CA PHE A 182 5.59 -7.69 1.62
C PHE A 182 4.14 -7.66 2.10
N LEU A 183 3.45 -6.56 1.79
CA LEU A 183 2.04 -6.36 2.09
C LEU A 183 1.16 -7.10 1.08
N ILE A 184 0.22 -7.89 1.59
CA ILE A 184 -0.85 -8.54 0.81
C ILE A 184 -2.16 -7.84 1.15
N GLU A 185 -2.90 -7.37 0.15
CA GLU A 185 -4.18 -6.71 0.34
C GLU A 185 -5.26 -7.42 -0.46
N ILE A 186 -6.38 -7.75 0.19
CA ILE A 186 -7.49 -8.47 -0.44
C ILE A 186 -8.67 -7.51 -0.58
N TYR A 187 -8.95 -7.07 -1.81
CA TYR A 187 -10.02 -6.13 -2.13
C TYR A 187 -11.21 -6.84 -2.74
N GLU A 188 -12.41 -6.56 -2.22
CA GLU A 188 -13.66 -6.98 -2.84
C GLU A 188 -14.40 -5.80 -3.49
N PHE A 189 -14.77 -6.01 -4.75
CA PHE A 189 -15.61 -5.13 -5.54
C PHE A 189 -16.96 -5.82 -5.77
N PRO A 190 -17.94 -5.65 -4.86
CA PRO A 190 -19.26 -6.23 -5.03
C PRO A 190 -20.02 -5.48 -6.13
N PRO A 191 -20.45 -6.12 -7.24
CA PRO A 191 -21.41 -5.52 -8.14
C PRO A 191 -22.77 -5.47 -7.44
N GLN A 192 -23.59 -4.46 -7.77
CA GLN A 192 -24.98 -4.38 -7.29
C GLN A 192 -25.77 -5.60 -7.80
N GLY A 193 -25.82 -6.70 -7.01
CA GLY A 193 -26.68 -7.87 -7.24
C GLY A 193 -26.07 -9.10 -7.92
N ARG A 194 -24.74 -9.26 -8.03
CA ARG A 194 -24.08 -10.47 -8.59
C ARG A 194 -22.85 -10.89 -7.77
N ASN A 195 -22.19 -11.98 -8.17
CA ASN A 195 -20.92 -12.44 -7.60
C ASN A 195 -19.87 -11.32 -7.60
N SER A 196 -19.23 -11.11 -6.45
CA SER A 196 -18.20 -10.08 -6.28
C SER A 196 -16.90 -10.42 -6.97
N LYS A 197 -16.27 -9.41 -7.58
CA LYS A 197 -14.90 -9.52 -8.04
C LYS A 197 -13.97 -9.31 -6.84
N VAL A 198 -12.95 -10.15 -6.69
CA VAL A 198 -11.89 -9.96 -5.71
C VAL A 198 -10.55 -9.81 -6.43
N GLU A 199 -9.74 -8.89 -5.92
CA GLU A 199 -8.39 -8.64 -6.39
C GLU A 199 -7.43 -8.75 -5.21
N ILE A 200 -6.34 -9.48 -5.43
CA ILE A 200 -5.26 -9.62 -4.45
C ILE A 200 -4.10 -8.78 -4.94
N TYR A 201 -3.72 -7.81 -4.13
CA TYR A 201 -2.59 -6.94 -4.38
C TYR A 201 -1.39 -7.40 -3.56
N VAL A 202 -0.22 -7.36 -4.17
CA VAL A 202 1.05 -7.48 -3.48
C VAL A 202 1.85 -6.22 -3.73
N GLU A 203 2.06 -5.46 -2.66
CA GLU A 203 2.63 -4.10 -2.66
C GLU A 203 1.83 -3.12 -3.54
N ASP A 204 2.02 -3.18 -4.86
CA ASP A 204 1.43 -2.27 -5.84
C ASP A 204 0.94 -2.97 -7.12
N LYS A 205 1.05 -4.30 -7.17
CA LYS A 205 0.68 -5.11 -8.34
C LYS A 205 -0.50 -6.01 -8.01
N VAL A 206 -1.45 -6.08 -8.93
CA VAL A 206 -2.48 -7.10 -8.91
C VAL A 206 -1.81 -8.45 -9.17
N LEU A 207 -1.81 -9.31 -8.16
CA LEU A 207 -1.29 -10.67 -8.25
C LEU A 207 -2.32 -11.60 -8.90
N ALA A 208 -3.59 -11.44 -8.54
CA ALA A 208 -4.69 -12.26 -9.04
C ALA A 208 -6.02 -11.52 -8.97
N THR A 209 -6.89 -11.85 -9.93
CA THR A 209 -8.27 -11.35 -10.02
C THR A 209 -9.20 -12.52 -10.27
N PHE A 210 -10.32 -12.59 -9.54
CA PHE A 210 -11.30 -13.68 -9.67
C PHE A 210 -12.69 -13.24 -9.23
N MET A 211 -13.70 -14.05 -9.54
CA MET A 211 -15.08 -13.87 -9.06
C MET A 211 -15.34 -14.82 -7.90
N LEU A 212 -15.92 -14.33 -6.81
CA LEU A 212 -16.29 -15.16 -5.67
C LEU A 212 -17.43 -16.11 -6.02
N ASN A 213 -17.32 -17.33 -5.51
CA ASN A 213 -18.33 -18.37 -5.61
C ASN A 213 -18.53 -18.99 -4.21
N PRO A 214 -19.78 -19.21 -3.76
CA PRO A 214 -20.08 -19.77 -2.45
C PRO A 214 -19.62 -21.22 -2.22
N SER A 215 -19.20 -21.95 -3.26
CA SER A 215 -18.70 -23.31 -3.11
C SER A 215 -17.42 -23.36 -2.26
N GLU A 216 -17.46 -24.11 -1.16
CA GLU A 216 -16.31 -24.27 -0.26
C GLU A 216 -15.10 -24.91 -0.98
N GLU A 217 -15.35 -25.88 -1.85
CA GLU A 217 -14.32 -26.53 -2.66
C GLU A 217 -13.63 -25.52 -3.58
N TYR A 218 -14.41 -24.67 -4.24
CA TYR A 218 -13.88 -23.60 -5.08
C TYR A 218 -13.01 -22.62 -4.28
N LEU A 219 -13.46 -22.20 -3.09
CA LEU A 219 -12.67 -21.29 -2.24
C LEU A 219 -11.33 -21.92 -1.81
N LYS A 220 -11.30 -23.23 -1.54
CA LYS A 220 -10.05 -23.96 -1.20
C LYS A 220 -9.10 -24.08 -2.39
N GLU A 221 -9.63 -24.41 -3.57
CA GLU A 221 -8.83 -24.47 -4.81
C GLU A 221 -8.23 -23.12 -5.17
N LEU A 222 -9.06 -22.07 -5.10
CA LEU A 222 -8.67 -20.70 -5.32
C LEU A 222 -7.58 -20.28 -4.34
N ASN A 223 -7.76 -20.55 -3.05
CA ASN A 223 -6.75 -20.28 -2.03
C ASN A 223 -5.40 -20.95 -2.38
N SER A 224 -5.44 -22.23 -2.76
CA SER A 224 -4.25 -22.97 -3.20
C SER A 224 -3.59 -22.34 -4.43
N TYR A 225 -4.38 -21.86 -5.39
CA TYR A 225 -3.88 -21.12 -6.55
C TYR A 225 -3.17 -19.82 -6.15
N ILE A 226 -3.77 -19.03 -5.26
CA ILE A 226 -3.17 -17.78 -4.77
C ILE A 226 -1.83 -18.03 -4.07
N PHE A 227 -1.73 -19.05 -3.21
CA PHE A 227 -0.46 -19.37 -2.58
C PHE A 227 0.63 -19.74 -3.58
N ARG A 228 0.29 -20.44 -4.67
CA ARG A 228 1.26 -20.69 -5.76
C ARG A 228 1.73 -19.39 -6.41
N GLN A 229 0.82 -18.44 -6.65
CA GLN A 229 1.19 -17.13 -7.20
C GLN A 229 2.09 -16.35 -6.24
N LEU A 230 1.79 -16.36 -4.94
CA LEU A 230 2.61 -15.71 -3.91
C LEU A 230 4.03 -16.27 -3.84
N ILE A 231 4.17 -17.61 -3.90
CA ILE A 231 5.48 -18.28 -3.93
C ILE A 231 6.28 -17.82 -5.16
N ASN A 232 5.64 -17.78 -6.33
CA ASN A 232 6.30 -17.36 -7.57
C ASN A 232 6.71 -15.89 -7.51
N TYR A 233 5.84 -15.03 -6.97
CA TYR A 233 6.14 -13.61 -6.77
C TYR A 233 7.34 -13.43 -5.83
N ASP A 234 7.36 -14.10 -4.68
CA ASP A 234 8.47 -14.02 -3.72
C ASP A 234 9.81 -14.47 -4.32
N LYS A 235 9.80 -15.55 -5.12
CA LYS A 235 10.98 -16.00 -5.87
C LYS A 235 11.48 -14.94 -6.85
N ASN A 236 10.59 -14.37 -7.65
CA ASN A 236 10.96 -13.35 -8.65
C ASN A 236 11.46 -12.06 -7.99
N ARG A 237 10.84 -11.65 -6.87
CA ARG A 237 11.25 -10.48 -6.09
C ARG A 237 12.68 -10.63 -5.56
N LYS A 238 13.05 -11.81 -5.05
CA LYS A 238 14.41 -12.07 -4.56
C LYS A 238 15.45 -11.94 -5.67
N ILE A 239 15.15 -12.38 -6.88
CA ILE A 239 16.06 -12.27 -8.03
C ILE A 239 16.32 -10.80 -8.39
N ILE A 240 15.26 -9.98 -8.40
CA ILE A 240 15.34 -8.55 -8.76
C ILE A 240 16.16 -7.76 -7.72
N ASN A 241 16.04 -8.08 -6.44
CA ASN A 241 16.75 -7.39 -5.36
C ASN A 241 18.18 -7.93 -5.10
N THR A 242 18.68 -8.87 -5.92
CA THR A 242 20.04 -9.43 -5.81
C THR A 242 21.03 -8.79 -6.80
N TYR A 243 20.58 -7.85 -7.63
CA TYR A 243 21.41 -7.01 -8.50
C TYR A 243 21.31 -5.54 -8.08
#